data_AF-A0A174F0C6-F1
#
_entry.id   AF-A0A174F0C6-F1
#
_cell.length_a   1.000
_cell.length_b   1.000
_cell.length_c   1.000
_cell.angle_alpha   90.00
_cell.angle_beta   90.00
_cell.angle_gamma   90.00
#
_symmetry.space_group_name_H-M   'P 1'
#
loop_
_entity.id
_entity.type
_entity.pdbx_description
1 polymer ?
#
loop_
_entity_poly.entity_id
_entity_poly.type
_entity_poly.pdbx_seq_one_letter_code
_entity_poly.pdbx_strand_id
1 'polypeptide(L)'
;MQRVQALQRLHRERTEEALWECLLTFQDFEFHTYSGLPYSYHMKYGRSGTYTKELWIDRREKSKSLVWSSVRTAYQKVLELQQESERPVVARPKALGDIRGITYIYGIFYEFALLEMPEKAKEKFLMQTEAKKSQEK
;
A
#
# COMPACT_ATOMS: atom_id res chain seq x y z
N MET A 1 14.55 5.97 -10.83
CA MET A 1 14.85 6.00 -9.38
C MET A 1 14.83 4.57 -8.86
N GLN A 2 15.74 4.15 -7.98
CA GLN A 2 15.65 2.82 -7.35
C GLN A 2 14.61 2.85 -6.21
N ARG A 3 13.94 1.72 -5.95
CA ARG A 3 12.91 1.59 -4.88
C ARG A 3 13.37 2.11 -3.52
N VAL A 4 14.59 1.78 -3.12
CA VAL A 4 15.19 2.25 -1.85
C VAL A 4 15.32 3.77 -1.81
N GLN A 5 15.75 4.41 -2.90
CA GLN A 5 15.88 5.86 -2.99
C GLN A 5 14.52 6.55 -2.94
N ALA A 6 13.50 5.96 -3.58
CA ALA A 6 12.13 6.47 -3.54
C ALA A 6 11.58 6.45 -2.10
N LEU A 7 11.76 5.34 -1.38
CA LEU A 7 11.35 5.23 0.02
C LEU A 7 12.09 6.22 0.93
N GLN A 8 13.41 6.34 0.79
CA GLN A 8 14.19 7.33 1.55
C GLN A 8 13.67 8.76 1.32
N ARG A 9 13.35 9.08 0.07
CA ARG A 9 12.76 10.37 -0.30
C ARG A 9 11.39 10.56 0.34
N LEU A 10 10.52 9.55 0.29
CA LEU A 10 9.20 9.58 0.92
C LEU A 10 9.29 9.83 2.43
N HIS A 11 10.16 9.11 3.14
CA HIS A 11 10.32 9.29 4.58
C HIS A 11 10.89 10.67 4.97
N ARG A 12 11.78 11.23 4.13
CA ARG A 12 12.40 12.54 4.35
C ARG A 12 11.47 13.69 4.02
N GLU A 13 10.86 13.68 2.84
CA GLU A 13 10.08 14.80 2.32
C GLU A 13 8.62 14.75 2.78
N ARG A 14 8.08 13.54 3.01
CA ARG A 14 6.71 13.29 3.47
C ARG A 14 5.63 13.99 2.64
N THR A 15 5.87 14.24 1.36
CA THR A 15 4.93 14.92 0.45
C THR A 15 4.11 13.95 -0.41
N GLU A 16 3.00 14.44 -0.97
CA GLU A 16 2.19 13.70 -1.93
C GLU A 16 2.98 13.35 -3.20
N GLU A 17 3.90 14.21 -3.63
CA GLU A 17 4.78 13.99 -4.78
C GLU A 17 5.76 12.85 -4.52
N ALA A 18 6.37 12.80 -3.33
CA ALA A 18 7.29 11.72 -2.97
C ALA A 18 6.54 10.37 -2.86
N LEU A 19 5.30 10.38 -2.37
CA LEU A 19 4.43 9.20 -2.38
C LEU A 19 4.11 8.76 -3.80
N TRP A 20 3.74 9.70 -4.67
CA TRP A 20 3.44 9.41 -6.06
C TRP A 20 4.63 8.74 -6.78
N GLU A 21 5.84 9.24 -6.58
CA GLU A 21 7.07 8.63 -7.10
C GLU A 21 7.31 7.21 -6.59
N CYS A 22 7.02 6.94 -5.32
CA CYS A 22 7.08 5.56 -4.80
C CYS A 22 6.08 4.66 -5.50
N LEU A 23 4.84 5.12 -5.71
CA LEU A 23 3.82 4.33 -6.40
C LEU A 23 4.21 4.01 -7.85
N LEU A 24 4.82 4.96 -8.57
CA LEU A 24 5.36 4.70 -9.90
C LEU A 24 6.51 3.66 -9.85
N THR A 25 7.39 3.77 -8.87
CA THR A 25 8.58 2.90 -8.76
C THR A 25 8.25 1.47 -8.31
N PHE A 26 7.13 1.28 -7.62
CA PHE A 26 6.69 -0.02 -7.09
C PHE A 26 5.56 -0.66 -7.91
N GLN A 27 5.31 -0.21 -9.13
CA GLN A 27 4.47 -0.97 -10.06
C GLN A 27 4.96 -2.41 -10.19
N ASP A 28 4.01 -3.34 -10.33
CA ASP A 28 4.22 -4.78 -10.48
C ASP A 28 4.96 -5.46 -9.31
N PHE A 29 5.21 -4.74 -8.21
CA PHE A 29 5.68 -5.32 -6.97
C PHE A 29 4.54 -6.12 -6.30
N GLU A 30 4.88 -7.27 -5.71
CA GLU A 30 3.92 -8.08 -4.96
C GLU A 30 3.70 -7.49 -3.57
N PHE A 31 2.55 -6.87 -3.38
CA PHE A 31 2.08 -6.41 -2.09
C PHE A 31 1.14 -7.44 -1.46
N HIS A 32 0.91 -7.30 -0.16
CA HIS A 32 -0.03 -8.13 0.57
C HIS A 32 -1.07 -7.29 1.29
N THR A 33 -2.34 -7.69 1.20
CA THR A 33 -3.39 -7.06 1.99
C THR A 33 -3.21 -7.40 3.47
N TYR A 34 -3.93 -6.70 4.34
CA TYR A 34 -4.00 -7.02 5.78
C TYR A 34 -4.35 -8.51 6.06
N SER A 35 -5.08 -9.17 5.17
CA SER A 35 -5.45 -10.59 5.30
C SER A 35 -4.43 -11.56 4.69
N GLY A 36 -3.28 -11.08 4.20
CA GLY A 36 -2.28 -11.93 3.53
C GLY A 36 -2.59 -12.28 2.07
N LEU A 37 -3.53 -11.57 1.42
CA LEU A 37 -3.81 -11.82 0.01
C LEU A 37 -2.77 -11.07 -0.86
N PRO A 38 -2.00 -11.77 -1.72
CA PRO A 38 -1.07 -11.11 -2.63
C PRO A 38 -1.82 -10.35 -3.72
N TYR A 39 -1.26 -9.24 -4.16
CA TYR A 39 -1.70 -8.47 -5.31
C TYR A 39 -0.56 -7.58 -5.81
N SER A 40 -0.63 -7.17 -7.06
CA SER A 40 0.20 -6.09 -7.60
C SER A 40 -0.70 -5.01 -8.19
N TYR A 41 -0.10 -3.94 -8.69
CA TYR A 41 -0.81 -2.94 -9.47
C TYR A 41 0.04 -2.40 -10.60
N HIS A 42 -0.64 -1.89 -11.62
CA HIS A 42 -0.04 -1.05 -12.64
C HIS A 42 -0.80 0.26 -12.76
N MET A 43 -0.13 1.30 -13.24
CA MET A 43 -0.74 2.58 -13.51
C MET A 43 -1.59 2.49 -14.77
N LYS A 44 -2.78 3.08 -14.70
CA LYS A 44 -3.61 3.24 -15.88
C LYS A 44 -3.18 4.49 -16.65
N TYR A 45 -2.97 4.30 -17.94
CA TYR A 45 -2.67 5.36 -18.88
C TYR A 45 -3.93 5.73 -19.64
N GLY A 46 -4.20 7.03 -19.77
CA GLY A 46 -5.24 7.53 -20.65
C GLY A 46 -4.88 7.30 -22.11
N ARG A 47 -5.84 7.45 -23.02
CA ARG A 47 -5.62 7.32 -24.47
C ARG A 47 -4.55 8.28 -25.03
N SER A 48 -4.25 9.36 -24.29
CA SER A 48 -3.21 10.35 -24.61
C SER A 48 -1.82 10.01 -24.05
N GLY A 49 -1.64 8.86 -23.39
CA GLY A 49 -0.42 8.54 -22.65
C GLY A 49 -0.26 9.33 -21.34
N THR A 50 -1.25 10.14 -20.96
CA THR A 50 -1.25 10.88 -19.69
C THR A 50 -1.65 9.96 -18.54
N TYR A 51 -0.96 10.07 -17.39
CA TYR A 51 -1.33 9.36 -16.17
C TYR A 51 -2.76 9.72 -15.76
N THR A 52 -3.65 8.73 -15.64
CA THR A 52 -5.01 8.96 -15.10
C THR A 52 -5.02 9.10 -13.58
N LYS A 53 -3.84 8.94 -12.94
CA LYS A 53 -3.70 8.86 -11.48
C LYS A 53 -4.60 7.76 -10.88
N GLU A 54 -4.68 6.62 -11.56
CA GLU A 54 -5.38 5.43 -11.08
C GLU A 54 -4.43 4.24 -11.04
N LEU A 55 -4.48 3.47 -9.96
CA LEU A 55 -3.77 2.21 -9.81
C LEU A 55 -4.75 1.09 -10.11
N TRP A 56 -4.47 0.31 -11.14
CA TRP A 56 -5.24 -0.86 -11.48
C TRP A 56 -4.72 -2.06 -10.69
N ILE A 57 -5.53 -2.60 -9.78
CA ILE A 57 -5.11 -3.75 -8.97
C ILE A 57 -5.26 -5.04 -9.78
N ASP A 58 -4.15 -5.73 -10.00
CA ASP A 58 -4.12 -7.01 -10.67
C ASP A 58 -4.36 -8.15 -9.66
N ARG A 59 -5.53 -8.80 -9.76
CA ARG A 59 -5.92 -9.93 -8.89
C ARG A 59 -7.11 -10.74 -9.39
N ARG A 60 -7.99 -10.19 -10.24
CA ARG A 60 -9.25 -10.84 -10.73
C ARG A 60 -9.72 -10.23 -12.06
N GLU A 61 -10.51 -10.99 -12.83
CA GLU A 61 -11.26 -10.56 -14.03
C GLU A 61 -12.16 -9.33 -13.81
N LYS A 62 -12.58 -9.06 -12.56
CA LYS A 62 -13.31 -7.84 -12.16
C LYS A 62 -12.41 -6.91 -11.34
N SER A 63 -11.29 -6.52 -11.94
CA SER A 63 -10.26 -5.69 -11.31
C SER A 63 -10.86 -4.40 -10.75
N LYS A 64 -10.30 -3.91 -9.63
CA LYS A 64 -10.71 -2.64 -9.01
C LYS A 64 -9.60 -1.62 -9.24
N SER A 65 -9.94 -0.45 -9.79
CA SER A 65 -9.06 0.71 -9.75
C SER A 65 -9.08 1.37 -8.38
N LEU A 66 -7.92 1.79 -7.90
CA LEU A 66 -7.77 2.76 -6.82
C LEU A 66 -7.49 4.11 -7.45
N VAL A 67 -8.36 5.08 -7.15
CA VAL A 67 -8.15 6.47 -7.59
C VAL A 67 -7.17 7.16 -6.64
N TRP A 68 -6.33 8.04 -7.17
CA TRP A 68 -5.33 8.78 -6.39
C TRP A 68 -5.93 9.60 -5.25
N SER A 69 -7.16 10.10 -5.37
CA SER A 69 -7.85 10.76 -4.26
C SER A 69 -7.98 9.86 -3.03
N SER A 70 -8.33 8.58 -3.19
CA SER A 70 -8.41 7.63 -2.08
C SER A 70 -7.06 7.38 -1.43
N VAL A 71 -5.99 7.31 -2.24
CA VAL A 71 -4.62 7.13 -1.73
C VAL A 71 -4.18 8.36 -0.94
N ARG A 72 -4.43 9.57 -1.45
CA ARG A 72 -4.13 10.83 -0.76
C ARG A 72 -4.88 10.97 0.55
N THR A 73 -6.19 10.70 0.56
CA THR A 73 -6.99 10.77 1.79
C THR A 73 -6.45 9.81 2.85
N ALA A 74 -6.07 8.58 2.46
CA ALA A 74 -5.45 7.65 3.38
C ALA A 74 -4.08 8.14 3.86
N TYR A 75 -3.27 8.72 2.97
CA TYR A 75 -1.94 9.22 3.30
C TYR A 75 -2.00 10.40 4.29
N GLN A 76 -2.93 11.33 4.09
CA GLN A 76 -3.17 12.43 5.03
C GLN A 76 -3.51 11.90 6.43
N LYS A 77 -4.34 10.86 6.53
CA LYS A 77 -4.65 10.20 7.81
C LYS A 77 -3.41 9.56 8.45
N VAL A 78 -2.51 9.00 7.66
CA VAL A 78 -1.23 8.48 8.18
C VAL A 78 -0.33 9.61 8.66
N LEU A 79 -0.21 10.71 7.90
CA LEU A 79 0.57 11.88 8.31
C LEU A 79 0.08 12.50 9.62
N GLU A 80 -1.25 12.57 9.83
CA GLU A 80 -1.85 12.99 11.11
C GLU A 80 -1.38 12.09 12.26
N LEU A 81 -1.49 10.77 12.10
CA LEU A 81 -1.04 9.80 13.11
C LEU A 81 0.48 9.85 13.33
N GLN A 82 1.24 10.21 12.30
CA GLN A 82 2.70 10.35 12.36
C GLN A 82 3.21 11.54 13.17
N GLN A 83 2.30 12.44 13.58
CA GLN A 83 2.64 13.51 14.53
C GLN A 83 2.92 12.96 15.93
N GLU A 84 2.33 11.82 16.28
CA GLU A 84 2.50 11.18 17.60
C GLU A 84 3.57 10.07 17.59
N SER A 85 3.68 9.34 16.48
CA SER A 85 4.65 8.24 16.33
C SER A 85 5.09 8.10 14.88
N GLU A 86 6.39 8.00 14.61
CA GLU A 86 6.90 7.88 13.23
C GLU A 86 6.28 6.71 12.44
N ARG A 87 5.93 5.61 13.12
CA ARG A 87 5.24 4.46 12.52
C ARG A 87 4.05 4.09 13.39
N PRO A 88 2.88 4.73 13.19
CA PRO A 88 1.72 4.47 14.02
C PRO A 88 1.22 3.04 13.78
N VAL A 89 0.84 2.38 14.87
CA VAL A 89 0.19 1.06 14.80
C VAL A 89 -1.28 1.27 14.46
N VAL A 90 -1.69 0.77 13.31
CA VAL A 90 -3.08 0.86 12.87
C VAL A 90 -3.72 -0.52 12.93
N ALA A 91 -4.73 -0.68 13.79
CA ALA A 91 -5.29 -2.00 14.10
C ALA A 91 -5.90 -2.74 12.88
N ARG A 92 -6.42 -2.00 11.88
CA ARG A 92 -7.06 -2.55 10.68
C ARG A 92 -7.19 -1.48 9.59
N PRO A 93 -7.33 -1.83 8.30
CA PRO A 93 -7.49 -0.86 7.22
C PRO A 93 -8.58 0.18 7.45
N LYS A 94 -9.76 -0.24 7.94
CA LYS A 94 -10.89 0.66 8.22
C LYS A 94 -10.64 1.67 9.35
N ALA A 95 -9.57 1.51 10.14
CA ALA A 95 -9.20 2.51 11.14
C ALA A 95 -8.59 3.78 10.50
N LEU A 96 -8.13 3.71 9.26
CA LEU A 96 -7.74 4.89 8.46
C LEU A 96 -8.95 5.63 7.85
N GLY A 97 -10.17 5.12 8.06
CA GLY A 97 -11.41 5.67 7.54
C GLY A 97 -12.12 4.77 6.53
N ASP A 98 -13.33 5.17 6.16
CA ASP A 98 -14.13 4.48 5.14
C ASP A 98 -13.72 4.91 3.74
N ILE A 99 -12.56 4.43 3.31
CA ILE A 99 -11.93 4.78 2.04
C ILE A 99 -12.07 3.61 1.07
N ARG A 100 -12.52 3.90 -0.16
CA ARG A 100 -12.65 2.89 -1.21
C ARG A 100 -11.28 2.27 -1.50
N GLY A 101 -11.19 0.96 -1.36
CA GLY A 101 -9.97 0.21 -1.63
C GLY A 101 -8.89 0.33 -0.55
N ILE A 102 -9.25 0.81 0.64
CA ILE A 102 -8.32 0.96 1.77
C ILE A 102 -7.56 -0.33 2.12
N THR A 103 -8.14 -1.51 1.89
CA THR A 103 -7.47 -2.80 2.12
C THR A 103 -6.17 -2.96 1.33
N TYR A 104 -6.08 -2.40 0.12
CA TYR A 104 -4.85 -2.42 -0.69
C TYR A 104 -3.94 -1.25 -0.35
N ILE A 105 -4.51 -0.06 -0.15
CA ILE A 105 -3.72 1.11 0.23
C ILE A 105 -2.96 0.84 1.55
N TYR A 106 -3.62 0.16 2.49
CA TYR A 106 -3.02 -0.28 3.73
C TYR A 106 -1.79 -1.20 3.51
N GLY A 107 -1.88 -2.16 2.58
CA GLY A 107 -0.77 -3.04 2.24
C GLY A 107 0.42 -2.28 1.65
N ILE A 108 0.15 -1.29 0.79
CA ILE A 108 1.17 -0.40 0.22
C ILE A 108 1.86 0.42 1.33
N PHE A 109 1.09 1.03 2.23
CA PHE A 109 1.65 1.86 3.29
C PHE A 109 2.46 1.07 4.32
N TYR A 110 2.08 -0.19 4.55
CA TYR A 110 2.88 -1.10 5.35
C TYR A 110 4.23 -1.39 4.69
N GLU A 111 4.23 -1.76 3.40
CA GLU A 111 5.47 -2.01 2.64
C GLU A 111 6.36 -0.77 2.56
N PHE A 112 5.75 0.41 2.45
CA PHE A 112 6.46 1.69 2.46
C PHE A 112 6.90 2.12 3.87
N ALA A 113 6.72 1.27 4.88
CA ALA A 113 7.07 1.52 6.27
C ALA A 113 6.49 2.83 6.83
N LEU A 114 5.33 3.25 6.32
CA LEU A 114 4.57 4.39 6.82
C LEU A 114 3.71 4.02 8.03
N LEU A 115 3.44 2.72 8.20
CA LEU A 115 2.62 2.13 9.26
C LEU A 115 3.34 0.93 9.86
N GLU A 116 3.04 0.66 11.13
CA GLU A 116 3.44 -0.58 11.79
C GLU A 116 2.26 -1.55 11.87
N MET A 117 2.47 -2.82 11.51
CA MET A 117 1.43 -3.84 11.68
C MET A 117 1.26 -4.22 13.16
N PRO A 118 0.02 -4.36 13.67
CA PRO A 118 -0.21 -4.90 15.01
C PRO A 118 0.38 -6.31 15.15
N GLU A 119 0.93 -6.65 16.31
CA GLU A 119 1.56 -7.96 16.57
C GLU A 119 0.63 -9.13 16.24
N LYS A 120 -0.63 -9.07 16.67
CA LYS A 120 -1.64 -10.09 16.35
C LYS A 120 -1.88 -10.29 14.85
N ALA A 121 -1.68 -9.24 14.05
CA ALA A 121 -1.80 -9.33 12.59
C ALA A 121 -0.53 -9.94 11.99
N LYS A 122 0.65 -9.60 12.53
CA LYS A 122 1.94 -10.19 12.13
C LYS A 122 1.96 -11.71 12.37
N GLU A 123 1.53 -12.15 13.55
CA GLU A 123 1.44 -13.57 13.90
C GLU A 123 0.56 -14.35 12.91
N LYS A 124 -0.63 -13.81 12.60
CA LYS A 124 -1.54 -14.43 11.61
C LYS A 124 -0.94 -14.48 10.21
N PHE A 125 -0.16 -13.48 9.84
CA PHE A 125 0.51 -13.43 8.55
C PHE A 125 1.60 -14.51 8.46
N LEU A 126 2.43 -14.61 9.50
CA LEU A 126 3.51 -15.60 9.63
C LEU A 126 2.96 -17.03 9.55
N MET A 127 1.93 -17.35 10.33
CA MET A 127 1.28 -18.67 10.31
C MET A 127 0.74 -19.04 8.92
N GLN A 128 0.17 -18.07 8.19
CA GLN A 128 -0.33 -18.30 6.83
C GLN A 128 0.80 -18.52 5.81
N THR A 129 1.90 -17.78 5.93
CA THR A 129 3.08 -17.99 5.08
C THR A 129 3.76 -19.34 5.34
N GLU A 130 3.80 -19.79 6.60
CA GLU A 130 4.34 -21.11 6.97
C GLU A 130 3.45 -22.25 6.50
N ALA A 131 2.12 -22.10 6.59
CA ALA A 131 1.16 -23.06 6.07
C ALA A 131 1.28 -23.23 4.54
N LYS A 132 1.42 -22.13 3.78
CA LYS A 132 1.62 -22.19 2.32
C LYS A 132 2.90 -22.95 1.93
N LYS A 133 4.03 -22.66 2.61
CA LYS A 133 5.31 -23.36 2.38
C LYS A 133 5.25 -24.87 2.65
N SER A 134 4.34 -25.30 3.54
CA SER A 134 4.16 -26.72 3.87
C SER A 134 3.24 -27.47 2.90
N GLN A 135 2.42 -26.76 2.11
CA GLN A 135 1.56 -27.35 1.07
C GLN A 135 2.26 -27.46 -0.30
N GLU A 136 3.36 -26.74 -0.49
CA GLU A 136 4.20 -26.76 -1.70
C GLU A 136 5.39 -27.73 -1.60
N LYS A 137 5.52 -28.45 -0.47
CA LYS A 137 6.48 -29.55 -0.26
C LYS A 137 5.79 -30.91 -0.36
#